data_AF-A0A960YS18-F1
#
_entry.id   AF-A0A960YS18-F1
#
_cell.length_a   1.000
_cell.length_b   1.000
_cell.length_c   1.000
_cell.angle_alpha   90.00
_cell.angle_beta   90.00
_cell.angle_gamma   90.00
#
_symmetry.space_group_name_H-M   'P 1'
#
loop_
_entity.id
_entity.type
_entity.pdbx_description
1 polymer ?
#
loop_
_entity_poly.entity_id
_entity_poly.type
_entity_poly.pdbx_seq_one_letter_code
_entity_poly.pdbx_strand_id
1 'polypeptide(L)'
;MSSGIDQLNNTEIDHIKGILLNLVRSLEKKKAVGSHQGLITDETIVLTALRHPERGDVEISLFTDKEGLHVFVSNRRELDSPFAVMNLQQSHRHPERRPLDSGNVLKENEYGLFLTSFQDRETLKTRSAAGQLVRVFSTHFGIADPVEKQSNPMEALKGKALAECSLSDKLRIFIDNAPGDPRLDAIKNELFGFKIVAQKYKQKAVEETFFLLPQNFQNTIGQMIRDAYPYGVRKSLRTSFPKDHKQEQDKVHKQLSSLLTDVEIKTHL
;
A
#
# COMPACT_ATOMS: atom_id res chain seq x y z
N MET A 1 -32.12 12.85 18.96
CA MET A 1 -31.68 13.88 18.00
C MET A 1 -31.84 13.26 16.64
N SER A 2 -32.64 13.85 15.75
CA SER A 2 -32.74 13.35 14.36
C SER A 2 -31.37 13.45 13.73
N SER A 3 -30.92 12.34 13.16
CA SER A 3 -29.65 12.31 12.43
C SER A 3 -29.85 13.06 11.11
N GLY A 4 -28.87 13.86 10.67
CA GLY A 4 -29.02 14.64 9.43
C GLY A 4 -29.36 13.78 8.20
N ILE A 5 -29.04 12.48 8.25
CA ILE A 5 -29.41 11.52 7.20
C ILE A 5 -30.92 11.29 7.09
N ASP A 6 -31.71 11.53 8.15
CA ASP A 6 -33.18 11.40 8.11
C ASP A 6 -33.83 12.44 7.19
N GLN A 7 -33.07 13.48 6.80
CA GLN A 7 -33.51 14.51 5.86
C GLN A 7 -33.29 14.12 4.38
N LEU A 8 -32.62 12.98 4.13
CA LEU A 8 -32.29 12.50 2.80
C LEU A 8 -33.17 11.31 2.42
N ASN A 9 -33.59 11.26 1.16
CA ASN A 9 -34.25 10.09 0.62
C ASN A 9 -33.22 9.03 0.17
N ASN A 10 -33.66 7.78 -0.01
CA ASN A 10 -32.76 6.68 -0.40
C ASN A 10 -32.02 6.95 -1.72
N THR A 11 -32.65 7.62 -2.68
CA THR A 11 -32.01 7.94 -3.97
C THR A 11 -30.90 8.97 -3.84
N GLU A 12 -31.05 9.96 -2.95
CA GLU A 12 -30.02 10.95 -2.62
C GLU A 12 -28.86 10.29 -1.88
N ILE A 13 -29.17 9.40 -0.92
CA ILE A 13 -28.15 8.61 -0.20
C ILE A 13 -27.31 7.79 -1.17
N ASP A 14 -27.94 7.06 -2.10
CA ASP A 14 -27.24 6.25 -3.11
C ASP A 14 -26.42 7.12 -4.06
N HIS A 15 -26.93 8.29 -4.44
CA HIS A 15 -26.20 9.23 -5.29
C HIS A 15 -24.96 9.79 -4.60
N ILE A 16 -25.09 10.26 -3.35
CA ILE A 16 -23.99 10.77 -2.54
C ILE A 16 -22.96 9.67 -2.29
N LYS A 17 -23.42 8.45 -1.97
CA LYS A 17 -22.55 7.28 -1.84
C LYS A 17 -21.77 7.02 -3.12
N GLY A 18 -22.41 7.11 -4.29
CA GLY A 18 -21.74 6.99 -5.59
C GLY A 18 -20.65 8.04 -5.82
N ILE A 19 -20.92 9.30 -5.44
CA ILE A 19 -19.94 10.40 -5.50
C ILE A 19 -18.73 10.08 -4.62
N LEU A 20 -18.96 9.69 -3.37
CA LEU A 20 -17.89 9.44 -2.39
C LEU A 20 -17.09 8.19 -2.73
N LEU A 21 -17.72 7.12 -3.23
CA LEU A 21 -17.02 5.94 -3.73
C LEU A 21 -16.13 6.26 -4.95
N ASN A 22 -16.60 7.12 -5.87
CA ASN A 22 -15.77 7.56 -6.99
C ASN A 22 -14.61 8.43 -6.53
N LEU A 23 -14.82 9.31 -5.54
CA LEU A 23 -13.73 10.07 -4.91
C LEU A 23 -12.67 9.13 -4.31
N VAL A 24 -13.08 8.12 -3.54
CA VAL A 24 -12.18 7.10 -2.99
C VAL A 24 -11.37 6.43 -4.10
N ARG A 25 -12.03 5.94 -5.15
CA ARG A 25 -11.35 5.31 -6.30
C ARG A 25 -10.35 6.24 -6.99
N SER A 26 -10.70 7.52 -7.15
CA SER A 26 -9.81 8.52 -7.74
C SER A 26 -8.57 8.77 -6.88
N LEU A 27 -8.73 8.89 -5.55
CA LEU A 27 -7.61 9.04 -4.62
C LEU A 27 -6.74 7.77 -4.54
N GLU A 28 -7.33 6.59 -4.63
CA GLU A 28 -6.58 5.33 -4.65
C GLU A 28 -5.76 5.14 -5.92
N LYS A 29 -6.35 5.45 -7.09
CA LYS A 29 -5.60 5.48 -8.35
C LYS A 29 -4.42 6.44 -8.25
N LYS A 30 -4.63 7.64 -7.69
CA LYS A 30 -3.57 8.62 -7.46
C LYS A 30 -2.48 8.07 -6.53
N LYS A 31 -2.85 7.36 -5.45
CA LYS A 31 -1.90 6.70 -4.54
C LYS A 31 -1.07 5.61 -5.23
N ALA A 32 -1.66 4.82 -6.12
CA ALA A 32 -1.02 3.68 -6.77
C ALA A 32 -0.02 4.06 -7.88
N VAL A 33 -0.14 5.26 -8.48
CA VAL A 33 0.66 5.66 -9.66
C VAL A 33 2.13 5.94 -9.34
N GLY A 34 2.56 5.99 -8.06
CA GLY A 34 3.98 5.98 -7.68
C GLY A 34 4.84 7.13 -8.23
N SER A 35 4.24 8.13 -8.88
CA SER A 35 4.93 9.31 -9.38
C SER A 35 5.25 10.26 -8.22
N HIS A 36 6.22 11.16 -8.42
CA HIS A 36 6.82 12.05 -7.41
C HIS A 36 5.85 13.01 -6.68
N GLN A 37 4.54 12.91 -6.89
CA GLN A 37 3.48 13.59 -6.15
C GLN A 37 2.43 12.54 -5.75
N GLY A 38 2.67 11.87 -4.61
CA GLY A 38 1.67 11.02 -3.98
C GLY A 38 0.45 11.82 -3.48
N LEU A 39 -0.46 11.17 -2.77
CA LEU A 39 -1.54 11.88 -2.07
C LEU A 39 -0.94 12.92 -1.12
N ILE A 40 -1.46 14.15 -1.16
CA ILE A 40 -1.10 15.13 -0.14
C ILE A 40 -1.73 14.73 1.21
N THR A 41 -1.28 15.37 2.29
CA THR A 41 -1.71 15.01 3.66
C THR A 41 -3.23 15.03 3.81
N ASP A 42 -3.90 16.06 3.32
CA ASP A 42 -5.37 16.19 3.47
C ASP A 42 -6.14 15.14 2.65
N GLU A 43 -5.70 14.84 1.43
CA GLU A 43 -6.25 13.75 0.63
C GLU A 43 -6.07 12.40 1.32
N THR A 44 -4.92 12.19 1.95
CA THR A 44 -4.63 10.96 2.71
C THR A 44 -5.56 10.84 3.91
N ILE A 45 -5.81 11.93 4.63
CA ILE A 45 -6.72 11.93 5.78
C ILE A 45 -8.15 11.65 5.31
N VAL A 46 -8.62 12.34 4.26
CA VAL A 46 -9.96 12.13 3.70
C VAL A 46 -10.12 10.69 3.19
N LEU A 47 -9.16 10.17 2.43
CA LEU A 47 -9.21 8.78 1.96
C LEU A 47 -9.26 7.79 3.12
N THR A 48 -8.42 8.00 4.15
CA THR A 48 -8.38 7.12 5.31
C THR A 48 -9.70 7.17 6.07
N ALA A 49 -10.29 8.35 6.26
CA ALA A 49 -11.55 8.50 6.97
C ALA A 49 -12.73 7.88 6.21
N LEU A 50 -12.79 8.06 4.89
CA LEU A 50 -13.85 7.47 4.06
C LEU A 50 -13.77 5.93 4.00
N ARG A 51 -12.56 5.35 4.02
CA ARG A 51 -12.36 3.88 4.02
C ARG A 51 -12.47 3.25 5.39
N HIS A 52 -11.99 3.95 6.41
CA HIS A 52 -11.91 3.49 7.79
C HIS A 52 -12.65 4.46 8.71
N PRO A 53 -13.99 4.55 8.62
CA PRO A 53 -14.78 5.44 9.46
C PRO A 53 -14.56 5.19 10.96
N GLU A 54 -14.16 3.98 11.36
CA GLU A 54 -13.80 3.62 12.72
C GLU A 54 -12.49 4.29 13.22
N ARG A 55 -11.61 4.71 12.30
CA ARG A 55 -10.34 5.37 12.60
C ARG A 55 -10.41 6.88 12.47
N GLY A 56 -11.43 7.39 11.81
CA GLY A 56 -11.68 8.81 11.62
C GLY A 56 -12.92 9.00 10.76
N ASP A 57 -13.82 9.89 11.19
CA ASP A 57 -15.06 10.18 10.48
C ASP A 57 -15.01 11.62 9.96
N VAL A 58 -15.39 11.82 8.70
CA VAL A 58 -15.50 13.15 8.09
C VAL A 58 -16.95 13.62 8.07
N GLU A 59 -17.15 14.90 8.33
CA GLU A 59 -18.47 15.52 8.18
C GLU A 59 -18.70 15.82 6.70
N ILE A 60 -19.82 15.35 6.19
CA ILE A 60 -20.30 15.63 4.84
C ILE A 60 -21.39 16.68 4.99
N SER A 61 -21.11 17.86 4.47
CA SER A 61 -22.07 18.96 4.37
C SER A 61 -22.61 19.01 2.95
N LEU A 62 -23.92 19.08 2.80
CA LEU A 62 -24.54 19.13 1.48
C LEU A 62 -25.79 20.01 1.44
N PHE A 63 -26.00 20.58 0.26
CA PHE A 63 -27.23 21.29 -0.07
C PHE A 63 -27.47 21.15 -1.57
N THR A 64 -28.73 21.33 -1.97
CA THR A 64 -29.14 21.31 -3.37
C THR A 64 -29.64 22.69 -3.77
N ASP A 65 -29.24 23.16 -4.95
CA ASP A 65 -29.78 24.37 -5.56
C ASP A 65 -30.10 24.17 -7.05
N LYS A 66 -30.20 25.27 -7.82
CA LYS A 66 -30.53 25.22 -9.25
C LYS A 66 -29.40 24.66 -10.11
N GLU A 67 -28.16 24.70 -9.63
CA GLU A 67 -26.96 24.26 -10.36
C GLU A 67 -26.63 22.78 -10.07
N GLY A 68 -27.10 22.26 -8.95
CA GLY A 68 -27.14 20.83 -8.65
C GLY A 68 -26.97 20.52 -7.16
N LEU A 69 -26.53 19.29 -6.89
CA LEU A 69 -26.13 18.84 -5.56
C LEU A 69 -24.69 19.29 -5.30
N HIS A 70 -24.48 19.97 -4.17
CA HIS A 70 -23.16 20.35 -3.68
C HIS A 70 -22.76 19.46 -2.52
N VAL A 71 -21.60 18.81 -2.63
CA VAL A 71 -21.06 17.92 -1.61
C VAL A 71 -19.75 18.50 -1.09
N PHE A 72 -19.66 18.66 0.22
CA PHE A 72 -18.48 19.17 0.91
C PHE A 72 -18.02 18.15 1.95
N VAL A 73 -16.71 17.97 2.08
CA VAL A 73 -16.09 17.07 3.05
C VAL A 73 -15.19 17.88 3.97
N SER A 74 -15.50 17.85 5.26
CA SER A 74 -14.72 18.50 6.30
C SER A 74 -13.91 17.48 7.09
N ASN A 75 -12.61 17.71 7.19
CA ASN A 75 -11.74 16.99 8.12
C ASN A 75 -11.93 17.56 9.53
N ARG A 76 -11.89 16.72 10.57
CA ARG A 76 -12.02 17.14 11.98
C ARG A 76 -11.02 18.20 12.42
N ARG A 77 -9.89 18.34 11.71
CA ARG A 77 -8.85 19.35 12.00
C ARG A 77 -9.27 20.78 11.62
N GLU A 78 -10.11 20.93 10.59
CA GLU A 78 -10.54 22.24 10.06
C GLU A 78 -12.01 22.17 9.59
N LEU A 79 -12.94 22.23 10.52
CA LEU A 79 -14.40 22.23 10.22
C LEU A 79 -14.84 23.48 9.44
N ASP A 80 -14.13 24.60 9.60
CA ASP A 80 -14.46 25.88 8.98
C ASP A 80 -13.97 26.02 7.53
N SER A 81 -13.23 25.03 7.02
CA SER A 81 -12.71 25.01 5.65
C SER A 81 -12.93 23.64 5.00
N PRO A 82 -14.19 23.28 4.68
CA PRO A 82 -14.47 22.06 3.94
C PRO A 82 -13.76 22.04 2.59
N PHE A 83 -13.54 20.85 2.06
CA PHE A 83 -13.21 20.64 0.66
C PHE A 83 -14.49 20.40 -0.14
N ALA A 84 -14.62 21.06 -1.30
CA ALA A 84 -15.68 20.73 -2.25
C ALA A 84 -15.31 19.44 -3.00
N VAL A 85 -16.25 18.50 -3.10
CA VAL A 85 -16.10 17.28 -3.89
C VAL A 85 -16.76 17.49 -5.24
N MET A 86 -15.96 17.48 -6.30
CA MET A 86 -16.45 17.81 -7.64
C MET A 86 -15.82 16.94 -8.71
N ASN A 87 -16.58 16.72 -9.78
CA ASN A 87 -16.05 16.19 -11.04
C ASN A 87 -15.58 17.33 -11.98
N LEU A 88 -14.99 16.96 -13.10
CA LEU A 88 -14.46 17.92 -14.08
C LEU A 88 -15.53 18.89 -14.59
N GLN A 89 -16.73 18.41 -14.89
CA GLN A 89 -17.82 19.25 -15.39
C GLN A 89 -18.28 20.29 -14.35
N GLN A 90 -18.39 19.89 -13.08
CA GLN A 90 -18.72 20.79 -11.97
C GLN A 90 -17.62 21.83 -11.75
N SER A 91 -16.35 21.46 -11.91
CA SER A 91 -15.23 22.40 -11.81
C SER A 91 -15.28 23.53 -12.85
N HIS A 92 -15.81 23.27 -14.04
CA HIS A 92 -16.01 24.30 -15.07
C HIS A 92 -17.16 25.27 -14.74
N ARG A 93 -18.16 24.83 -13.97
CA ARG A 93 -19.25 25.69 -13.50
C ARG A 93 -18.85 26.53 -12.29
N HIS A 94 -17.87 26.06 -11.53
CA HIS A 94 -17.32 26.72 -10.34
C HIS A 94 -15.82 27.00 -10.48
N PRO A 95 -15.41 27.87 -11.43
CA PRO A 95 -14.00 28.17 -11.69
C PRO A 95 -13.28 28.82 -10.50
N GLU A 96 -14.02 29.38 -9.55
CA GLU A 96 -13.51 29.94 -8.29
C GLU A 96 -12.95 28.89 -7.33
N ARG A 97 -13.36 27.63 -7.47
CA ARG A 97 -12.87 26.50 -6.65
C ARG A 97 -11.59 25.96 -7.26
N ARG A 98 -10.52 25.91 -6.47
CA ARG A 98 -9.20 25.47 -6.96
C ARG A 98 -8.97 23.99 -6.62
N PRO A 99 -8.39 23.18 -7.53
CA PRO A 99 -8.05 21.81 -7.20
C PRO A 99 -7.07 21.81 -6.02
N LEU A 100 -7.28 20.88 -5.09
CA LEU A 100 -6.45 20.77 -3.90
C LEU A 100 -5.00 20.38 -4.25
N ASP A 101 -4.82 19.60 -5.31
CA ASP A 101 -3.53 19.35 -5.93
C ASP A 101 -3.53 19.87 -7.39
N SER A 102 -2.69 20.87 -7.66
CA SER A 102 -2.54 21.46 -8.98
C SER A 102 -1.70 20.63 -9.95
N GLY A 103 -0.97 19.61 -9.45
CA GLY A 103 -0.13 18.73 -10.27
C GLY A 103 -0.90 17.62 -10.98
N ASN A 104 -2.14 17.35 -10.56
CA ASN A 104 -2.95 16.26 -11.11
C ASN A 104 -4.18 16.78 -11.86
N VAL A 105 -4.27 16.44 -13.15
CA VAL A 105 -5.42 16.79 -13.99
C VAL A 105 -6.51 15.75 -13.79
N LEU A 106 -7.64 16.17 -13.22
CA LEU A 106 -8.82 15.32 -13.03
C LEU A 106 -9.34 14.82 -14.39
N LYS A 107 -9.51 13.51 -14.56
CA LYS A 107 -10.02 12.93 -15.82
C LYS A 107 -11.55 12.98 -15.89
N GLU A 108 -12.10 12.75 -17.08
CA GLU A 108 -13.53 12.53 -17.26
C GLU A 108 -14.01 11.36 -16.38
N ASN A 109 -15.12 11.56 -15.66
CA ASN A 109 -15.72 10.64 -14.69
C ASN A 109 -14.94 10.43 -13.37
N GLU A 110 -13.93 11.26 -13.06
CA GLU A 110 -13.27 11.27 -11.76
C GLU A 110 -13.81 12.38 -10.86
N TYR A 111 -13.73 12.15 -9.55
CA TYR A 111 -14.04 13.15 -8.53
C TYR A 111 -12.78 13.53 -7.78
N GLY A 112 -12.63 14.82 -7.49
CA GLY A 112 -11.49 15.38 -6.79
C GLY A 112 -11.90 16.28 -5.64
N LEU A 113 -10.93 16.59 -4.79
CA LEU A 113 -11.06 17.58 -3.73
C LEU A 113 -10.65 18.96 -4.25
N PHE A 114 -11.44 19.96 -3.93
CA PHE A 114 -11.22 21.35 -4.30
C PHE A 114 -11.28 22.25 -3.06
N LEU A 115 -10.43 23.26 -3.02
CA LEU A 115 -10.51 24.34 -2.05
C LEU A 115 -11.77 25.17 -2.29
N THR A 116 -12.57 25.36 -1.24
CA THR A 116 -13.77 26.21 -1.28
C THR A 116 -13.42 27.68 -1.46
N SER A 117 -14.27 28.40 -2.19
CA SER A 117 -14.17 29.84 -2.34
C SER A 117 -14.71 30.60 -1.11
N PHE A 118 -14.51 31.92 -1.06
CA PHE A 118 -15.17 32.77 -0.06
C PHE A 118 -16.70 32.69 -0.17
N GLN A 119 -17.23 32.61 -1.40
CA GLN A 119 -18.68 32.51 -1.65
C GLN A 119 -19.25 31.20 -1.10
N ASP A 120 -18.52 30.09 -1.23
CA ASP A 120 -18.92 28.80 -0.65
C ASP A 120 -19.03 28.89 0.88
N ARG A 121 -18.06 29.55 1.54
CA ARG A 121 -18.07 29.72 3.01
C ARG A 121 -19.27 30.53 3.48
N GLU A 122 -19.57 31.63 2.81
CA GLU A 122 -20.75 32.44 3.15
C GLU A 122 -22.05 31.68 2.85
N THR A 123 -22.11 30.96 1.73
CA THR A 123 -23.27 30.13 1.37
C THR A 123 -23.52 29.04 2.41
N LEU A 124 -22.49 28.32 2.84
CA LEU A 124 -22.61 27.29 3.87
C LEU A 124 -23.12 27.87 5.19
N LYS A 125 -22.64 29.06 5.60
CA LYS A 125 -23.14 29.75 6.79
C LYS A 125 -24.62 30.14 6.65
N THR A 126 -24.99 30.77 5.53
CA THR A 126 -26.37 31.20 5.29
C THR A 126 -27.33 30.01 5.23
N ARG A 127 -26.96 28.94 4.53
CA ARG A 127 -27.77 27.71 4.42
C ARG A 127 -27.87 26.98 5.77
N SER A 128 -26.79 26.98 6.56
CA SER A 128 -26.81 26.43 7.91
C SER A 128 -27.76 27.20 8.82
N ALA A 129 -27.75 28.54 8.77
CA ALA A 129 -28.67 29.36 9.55
C ALA A 129 -30.13 29.19 9.12
N ALA A 130 -30.37 28.90 7.84
CA ALA A 130 -31.69 28.62 7.28
C ALA A 130 -32.18 27.18 7.51
N GLY A 131 -31.37 26.30 8.12
CA GLY A 131 -31.71 24.88 8.30
C GLY A 131 -31.79 24.07 6.99
N GLN A 132 -31.19 24.59 5.91
CA GLN A 132 -31.19 23.97 4.58
C GLN A 132 -29.90 23.18 4.29
N LEU A 133 -28.93 23.25 5.20
CA LEU A 133 -27.67 22.52 5.11
C LEU A 133 -27.83 21.18 5.83
N VAL A 134 -27.75 20.10 5.09
CA VAL A 134 -27.73 18.76 5.66
C VAL A 134 -26.29 18.43 6.06
N ARG A 135 -26.09 18.01 7.31
CA ARG A 135 -24.78 17.57 7.83
C ARG A 135 -24.87 16.13 8.29
N VAL A 136 -24.06 15.28 7.68
CA VAL A 136 -24.07 13.84 7.93
C VAL A 136 -22.63 13.36 8.00
N PHE A 137 -22.32 12.45 8.91
CA PHE A 137 -21.01 11.83 8.94
C PHE A 137 -20.85 10.72 7.90
N SER A 138 -19.63 10.51 7.41
CA SER A 138 -19.29 9.49 6.41
C SER A 138 -19.67 8.06 6.82
N THR A 139 -19.67 7.76 8.12
CA THR A 139 -20.19 6.51 8.70
C THR A 139 -21.60 6.15 8.22
N HIS A 140 -22.48 7.12 8.03
CA HIS A 140 -23.88 6.88 7.68
C HIS A 140 -24.08 6.41 6.23
N PHE A 141 -23.15 6.68 5.33
CA PHE A 141 -23.27 6.30 3.91
C PHE A 141 -22.72 4.90 3.61
N GLY A 142 -22.06 4.25 4.57
CA GLY A 142 -21.45 2.92 4.37
C GLY A 142 -20.52 2.92 3.16
N ILE A 143 -19.62 3.91 3.09
CA ILE A 143 -18.65 4.15 2.01
C ILE A 143 -17.43 3.23 2.14
N ALA A 144 -17.23 2.65 3.34
CA ALA A 144 -16.44 1.44 3.47
C ALA A 144 -16.90 0.55 2.32
N ASP A 145 -15.97 0.18 1.44
CA ASP A 145 -16.25 -0.78 0.37
C ASP A 145 -17.17 -1.82 0.97
N PRO A 146 -18.23 -2.30 0.26
CA PRO A 146 -18.67 -3.63 0.60
C PRO A 146 -17.37 -4.40 0.61
N VAL A 147 -16.97 -4.88 1.79
CA VAL A 147 -15.88 -5.80 1.89
C VAL A 147 -16.41 -6.88 0.97
N GLU A 148 -16.01 -6.85 -0.31
CA GLU A 148 -15.62 -8.03 -0.99
C GLU A 148 -14.88 -8.72 0.12
N LYS A 149 -15.48 -9.79 0.61
CA LYS A 149 -14.74 -10.82 1.27
C LYS A 149 -13.70 -11.26 0.23
N GLN A 150 -12.70 -10.43 -0.06
CA GLN A 150 -11.33 -10.79 0.17
C GLN A 150 -11.35 -11.29 1.61
N SER A 151 -11.80 -12.55 1.75
CA SER A 151 -11.30 -13.45 2.78
C SER A 151 -9.86 -13.03 2.91
N ASN A 152 -9.51 -12.42 4.04
CA ASN A 152 -8.16 -11.96 4.29
C ASN A 152 -7.29 -13.13 3.81
N PRO A 153 -6.49 -13.01 2.74
CA PRO A 153 -5.95 -14.22 2.09
C PRO A 153 -5.18 -15.07 3.10
N MET A 154 -4.65 -14.39 4.13
CA MET A 154 -4.06 -14.95 5.33
C MET A 154 -5.04 -15.74 6.24
N GLU A 155 -6.31 -15.35 6.40
CA GLU A 155 -7.33 -16.14 7.12
C GLU A 155 -7.66 -17.45 6.43
N ALA A 156 -7.73 -17.46 5.09
CA ALA A 156 -7.89 -18.70 4.32
C ALA A 156 -6.64 -19.63 4.44
N LEU A 157 -5.47 -19.04 4.68
CA LEU A 157 -4.19 -19.75 4.84
C LEU A 157 -3.92 -20.20 6.29
N LYS A 158 -4.58 -19.62 7.29
CA LYS A 158 -4.43 -19.99 8.71
C LYS A 158 -4.90 -21.42 9.01
N GLY A 159 -5.85 -21.94 8.22
CA GLY A 159 -6.40 -23.30 8.40
C GLY A 159 -5.78 -24.39 7.50
N LYS A 160 -4.97 -24.02 6.51
CA LYS A 160 -4.39 -24.98 5.55
C LYS A 160 -3.11 -25.64 6.07
N ALA A 161 -2.97 -26.94 5.86
CA ALA A 161 -1.72 -27.63 6.13
C ALA A 161 -0.61 -27.17 5.17
N LEU A 162 0.65 -27.15 5.63
CA LEU A 162 1.78 -26.69 4.80
C LEU A 162 1.92 -27.46 3.47
N ALA A 163 1.55 -28.75 3.47
CA ALA A 163 1.58 -29.61 2.29
C ALA A 163 0.56 -29.21 1.21
N GLU A 164 -0.49 -28.49 1.59
CA GLU A 164 -1.58 -28.04 0.71
C GLU A 164 -1.39 -26.59 0.23
N CYS A 165 -0.40 -25.89 0.77
CA CYS A 165 -0.06 -24.53 0.37
C CYS A 165 0.71 -24.55 -0.95
N SER A 166 0.30 -23.71 -1.90
CA SER A 166 1.09 -23.44 -3.10
C SER A 166 2.40 -22.71 -2.76
N LEU A 167 3.31 -22.59 -3.71
CA LEU A 167 4.57 -21.88 -3.50
C LEU A 167 4.35 -20.39 -3.20
N SER A 168 3.37 -19.77 -3.86
CA SER A 168 2.96 -18.39 -3.61
C SER A 168 2.27 -18.21 -2.25
N ASP A 169 1.48 -19.20 -1.80
CA ASP A 169 0.89 -19.21 -0.46
C ASP A 169 1.98 -19.26 0.64
N LYS A 170 2.99 -20.12 0.46
CA LYS A 170 4.13 -20.23 1.38
C LYS A 170 4.94 -18.93 1.44
N LEU A 171 5.21 -18.32 0.28
CA LEU A 171 5.89 -17.02 0.19
C LEU A 171 5.11 -15.94 0.97
N ARG A 172 3.79 -15.92 0.80
CA ARG A 172 2.92 -14.94 1.46
C ARG A 172 2.89 -15.10 2.98
N ILE A 173 2.78 -16.34 3.47
CA ILE A 173 2.89 -16.64 4.91
C ILE A 173 4.24 -16.16 5.47
N PHE A 174 5.33 -16.35 4.72
CA PHE A 174 6.67 -15.93 5.13
C PHE A 174 6.82 -14.39 5.18
N ILE A 175 6.32 -13.68 4.17
CA ILE A 175 6.39 -12.21 4.08
C ILE A 175 5.53 -11.53 5.15
N ASP A 176 4.30 -12.01 5.33
CA ASP A 176 3.37 -11.43 6.30
C ASP A 176 3.79 -11.73 7.76
N ASN A 177 4.73 -12.69 7.94
CA ASN A 177 5.47 -12.98 9.17
C ASN A 177 4.59 -13.01 10.43
N ALA A 178 3.50 -13.79 10.36
CA ALA A 178 2.54 -13.89 11.45
C ALA A 178 3.24 -14.40 12.73
N PRO A 179 3.30 -13.59 13.81
CA PRO A 179 4.03 -13.96 15.02
C PRO A 179 3.42 -15.23 15.64
N GLY A 180 4.24 -16.27 15.77
CA GLY A 180 3.86 -17.55 16.37
C GLY A 180 3.38 -18.64 15.40
N ASP A 181 3.48 -18.43 14.07
CA ASP A 181 3.16 -19.49 13.10
C ASP A 181 4.26 -20.58 13.07
N PRO A 182 3.97 -21.83 13.45
CA PRO A 182 4.96 -22.90 13.53
C PRO A 182 5.48 -23.36 12.15
N ARG A 183 4.86 -22.92 11.05
CA ARG A 183 5.23 -23.31 9.69
C ARG A 183 6.39 -22.48 9.12
N LEU A 184 6.71 -21.34 9.74
CA LEU A 184 7.68 -20.37 9.21
C LEU A 184 9.08 -20.96 9.01
N ASP A 185 9.57 -21.78 9.94
CA ASP A 185 10.89 -22.40 9.82
C ASP A 185 10.95 -23.43 8.69
N ALA A 186 9.88 -24.21 8.52
CA ALA A 186 9.76 -25.18 7.44
C ALA A 186 9.68 -24.49 6.08
N ILE A 187 8.87 -23.42 5.97
CA ILE A 187 8.76 -22.58 4.78
C ILE A 187 10.11 -21.94 4.44
N LYS A 188 10.81 -21.41 5.45
CA LYS A 188 12.12 -20.81 5.28
C LYS A 188 13.15 -21.81 4.77
N ASN A 189 13.15 -23.03 5.31
CA ASN A 189 13.99 -24.12 4.85
C ASN A 189 13.69 -24.53 3.40
N GLU A 190 12.42 -24.57 3.02
CA GLU A 190 11.99 -24.98 1.68
C GLU A 190 12.25 -23.91 0.62
N LEU A 191 11.95 -22.65 0.91
CA LEU A 191 12.04 -21.55 -0.06
C LEU A 191 13.45 -20.97 -0.17
N PHE A 192 14.18 -20.89 0.95
CA PHE A 192 15.44 -20.17 1.04
C PHE A 192 16.61 -21.02 1.54
N GLY A 193 16.37 -22.28 1.90
CA GLY A 193 17.40 -23.22 2.33
C GLY A 193 18.07 -23.91 1.14
N PHE A 194 19.36 -23.70 0.98
CA PHE A 194 20.19 -24.29 -0.06
C PHE A 194 21.25 -25.18 0.56
N LYS A 195 21.36 -26.41 0.06
CA LYS A 195 22.45 -27.31 0.42
C LYS A 195 23.64 -27.02 -0.48
N ILE A 196 24.76 -26.62 0.11
CA ILE A 196 25.98 -26.36 -0.63
C ILE A 196 27.04 -27.30 -0.08
N VAL A 197 27.69 -28.02 -0.99
CA VAL A 197 28.87 -28.81 -0.67
C VAL A 197 30.05 -27.85 -0.65
N ALA A 198 30.39 -27.35 0.54
CA ALA A 198 31.52 -26.46 0.73
C ALA A 198 32.76 -27.30 1.01
N GLN A 199 33.77 -27.21 0.14
CA GLN A 199 35.09 -27.76 0.41
C GLN A 199 36.02 -26.63 0.85
N LYS A 200 36.13 -26.43 2.17
CA LYS A 200 37.11 -25.50 2.76
C LYS A 200 38.53 -25.99 2.44
N TYR A 201 39.47 -25.05 2.32
CA TYR A 201 40.87 -25.36 1.95
C TYR A 201 41.47 -26.48 2.81
N LYS A 202 41.92 -27.57 2.16
CA LYS A 202 42.48 -28.80 2.76
C LYS A 202 41.55 -29.54 3.74
N GLN A 203 40.25 -29.27 3.72
CA GLN A 203 39.25 -30.00 4.49
C GLN A 203 38.45 -30.94 3.59
N LYS A 204 37.87 -31.99 4.19
CA LYS A 204 36.89 -32.82 3.49
C LYS A 204 35.66 -31.98 3.19
N ALA A 205 35.04 -32.21 2.04
CA ALA A 205 33.80 -31.54 1.68
C ALA A 205 32.72 -31.86 2.72
N VAL A 206 32.06 -30.82 3.23
CA VAL A 206 30.94 -30.96 4.15
C VAL A 206 29.72 -30.32 3.49
N GLU A 207 28.59 -31.01 3.54
CA GLU A 207 27.32 -30.47 3.08
C GLU A 207 26.76 -29.57 4.19
N GLU A 208 26.76 -28.27 3.96
CA GLU A 208 26.24 -27.27 4.88
C GLU A 208 24.96 -26.66 4.26
N THR A 209 23.91 -26.50 5.08
CA THR A 209 22.67 -25.82 4.65
C THR A 209 22.81 -24.32 4.92
N PHE A 210 22.65 -23.51 3.87
CA PHE A 210 22.72 -22.05 3.93
C PHE A 210 21.36 -21.44 3.62
N PHE A 211 21.08 -20.29 4.24
CA PHE A 211 19.85 -19.54 4.00
C PHE A 211 20.15 -18.26 3.22
N LEU A 212 19.60 -18.15 2.01
CA LEU A 212 19.70 -16.94 1.19
C LEU A 212 18.40 -16.13 1.28
N LEU A 213 18.30 -15.31 2.32
CA LEU A 213 17.16 -14.41 2.50
C LEU A 213 17.37 -13.11 1.71
N PRO A 214 16.32 -12.55 1.06
CA PRO A 214 16.43 -11.32 0.27
C PRO A 214 17.03 -10.12 1.03
N GLN A 215 16.68 -9.97 2.31
CA GLN A 215 17.13 -8.85 3.16
C GLN A 215 18.60 -8.91 3.57
N ASN A 216 19.19 -10.11 3.67
CA ASN A 216 20.58 -10.32 4.09
C ASN A 216 21.46 -10.79 2.94
N PHE A 217 20.97 -10.60 1.73
CA PHE A 217 21.48 -11.20 0.52
C PHE A 217 22.94 -10.81 0.24
N GLN A 218 23.22 -9.51 0.13
CA GLN A 218 24.58 -9.00 -0.15
C GLN A 218 25.56 -9.36 0.97
N ASN A 219 25.10 -9.37 2.22
CA ASN A 219 25.91 -9.70 3.39
C ASN A 219 26.29 -11.19 3.41
N THR A 220 25.34 -12.08 3.09
CA THR A 220 25.55 -13.53 3.08
C THR A 220 26.52 -13.92 1.98
N ILE A 221 26.37 -13.34 0.78
CA ILE A 221 27.33 -13.53 -0.32
C ILE A 221 28.72 -13.05 0.05
N GLY A 222 28.82 -11.84 0.61
CA GLY A 222 30.11 -11.28 1.05
C GLY A 222 30.81 -12.11 2.11
N GLN A 223 30.05 -12.77 3.00
CA GLN A 223 30.57 -13.70 4.01
C GLN A 223 31.04 -15.01 3.36
N MET A 224 30.28 -15.60 2.43
CA MET A 224 30.68 -16.85 1.77
C MET A 224 31.94 -16.69 0.92
N ILE A 225 32.06 -15.58 0.18
CA ILE A 225 33.27 -15.27 -0.60
C ILE A 225 34.46 -15.06 0.33
N ARG A 226 34.23 -14.39 1.46
CA ARG A 226 35.25 -14.21 2.49
C ARG A 226 35.70 -15.58 2.99
N ASP A 227 34.78 -16.43 3.42
CA ASP A 227 35.08 -17.65 4.15
C ASP A 227 35.48 -18.86 3.28
N ALA A 228 35.61 -18.67 1.96
CA ALA A 228 36.14 -19.65 1.01
C ALA A 228 37.48 -20.29 1.48
N TYR A 229 38.31 -19.53 2.20
CA TYR A 229 39.50 -20.06 2.89
C TYR A 229 39.92 -19.20 4.09
N PRO A 230 40.73 -19.77 5.01
CA PRO A 230 41.19 -19.08 6.22
C PRO A 230 41.93 -17.78 5.94
N TYR A 231 41.88 -16.83 6.89
CA TYR A 231 42.43 -15.49 6.74
C TYR A 231 43.92 -15.46 6.33
N GLY A 232 44.76 -16.33 6.90
CA GLY A 232 46.19 -16.40 6.55
C GLY A 232 46.43 -16.81 5.10
N VAL A 233 45.68 -17.79 4.61
CA VAL A 233 45.71 -18.24 3.20
C VAL A 233 45.17 -17.14 2.29
N ARG A 234 44.12 -16.43 2.71
CA ARG A 234 43.55 -15.30 1.97
C ARG A 234 44.54 -14.18 1.78
N LYS A 235 45.23 -13.80 2.86
CA LYS A 235 46.24 -12.76 2.82
C LYS A 235 47.37 -13.15 1.86
N SER A 236 47.85 -14.39 1.94
CA SER A 236 48.90 -14.89 1.06
C SER A 236 48.48 -14.97 -0.41
N LEU A 237 47.31 -15.54 -0.73
CA LEU A 237 46.80 -15.61 -2.10
C LEU A 237 46.57 -14.22 -2.69
N ARG A 238 45.98 -13.29 -1.92
CA ARG A 238 45.74 -11.91 -2.40
C ARG A 238 47.04 -11.17 -2.73
N THR A 239 48.09 -11.38 -1.94
CA THR A 239 49.35 -10.64 -2.09
C THR A 239 50.32 -11.31 -3.06
N SER A 240 50.41 -12.64 -3.02
CA SER A 240 51.41 -13.41 -3.76
C SER A 240 50.87 -14.11 -5.01
N PHE A 241 49.57 -14.45 -5.05
CA PHE A 241 48.94 -15.22 -6.13
C PHE A 241 47.55 -14.65 -6.52
N PRO A 242 47.48 -13.38 -6.97
CA PRO A 242 46.21 -12.68 -7.17
C PRO A 242 45.33 -13.28 -8.27
N LYS A 243 45.91 -13.99 -9.24
CA LYS A 243 45.15 -14.68 -10.29
C LYS A 243 44.37 -15.87 -9.73
N ASP A 244 45.00 -16.67 -8.89
CA ASP A 244 44.38 -17.83 -8.24
C ASP A 244 43.32 -17.38 -7.22
N HIS A 245 43.62 -16.29 -6.50
CA HIS A 245 42.65 -15.63 -5.63
C HIS A 245 41.37 -15.25 -6.39
N LYS A 246 41.51 -14.62 -7.57
CA LYS A 246 40.39 -14.19 -8.39
C LYS A 246 39.60 -15.38 -8.96
N GLN A 247 40.28 -16.43 -9.42
CA GLN A 247 39.62 -17.64 -9.91
C GLN A 247 38.75 -18.33 -8.85
N GLU A 248 39.23 -18.42 -7.62
CA GLU A 248 38.44 -19.00 -6.53
C GLU A 248 37.23 -18.12 -6.16
N GLN A 249 37.39 -16.79 -6.18
CA GLN A 249 36.26 -15.87 -6.01
C GLN A 249 35.23 -16.01 -7.13
N ASP A 250 35.67 -16.12 -8.38
CA ASP A 250 34.79 -16.26 -9.55
C ASP A 250 34.00 -17.58 -9.51
N LYS A 251 34.60 -18.67 -8.99
CA LYS A 251 33.89 -19.96 -8.80
C LYS A 251 32.76 -19.84 -7.78
N VAL A 252 33.04 -19.24 -6.62
CA VAL A 252 32.04 -19.00 -5.58
C VAL A 252 30.95 -18.06 -6.09
N HIS A 253 31.33 -16.99 -6.81
CA HIS A 253 30.38 -16.08 -7.44
C HIS A 253 29.44 -16.79 -8.43
N LYS A 254 29.97 -17.63 -9.33
CA LYS A 254 29.16 -18.36 -10.31
C LYS A 254 28.17 -19.32 -9.64
N GLN A 255 28.61 -20.06 -8.63
CA GLN A 255 27.71 -20.95 -7.88
C GLN A 255 26.60 -20.16 -7.18
N LEU A 256 26.93 -19.03 -6.54
CA LEU A 256 25.95 -18.18 -5.88
C LEU A 256 24.99 -17.51 -6.89
N SER A 257 25.48 -17.08 -8.06
CA SER A 257 24.66 -16.53 -9.15
C SER A 257 23.65 -17.53 -9.71
N SER A 258 23.98 -18.83 -9.76
CA SER A 258 22.99 -19.84 -10.19
C SER A 258 21.88 -20.05 -9.16
N LEU A 259 22.23 -20.11 -7.87
CA LEU A 259 21.26 -20.22 -6.77
C LEU A 259 20.36 -18.99 -6.68
N LEU A 260 20.88 -17.84 -7.08
CA LEU A 260 20.17 -16.58 -7.17
C LEU A 260 19.05 -16.58 -8.18
N THR A 261 19.35 -17.03 -9.39
CA THR A 261 18.35 -17.16 -10.45
C THR A 261 17.23 -18.11 -10.01
N ASP A 262 17.55 -19.17 -9.29
CA ASP A 262 16.56 -20.11 -8.74
C ASP A 262 15.67 -19.47 -7.65
N VAL A 263 16.22 -18.59 -6.79
CA VAL A 263 15.42 -17.83 -5.81
C VAL A 263 14.51 -16.83 -6.54
N GLU A 264 15.05 -16.04 -7.46
CA GLU A 264 14.30 -15.02 -8.20
C GLU A 264 13.11 -15.63 -8.96
N ILE A 265 13.33 -16.76 -9.66
CA ILE A 265 12.28 -17.50 -10.34
C ILE A 265 11.20 -17.97 -9.36
N LYS A 266 11.59 -18.51 -8.20
CA LYS A 266 10.63 -18.97 -7.18
C LYS A 266 9.86 -17.83 -6.52
N THR A 267 10.44 -16.63 -6.41
CA THR A 267 9.78 -15.47 -5.79
C THR A 267 8.90 -14.67 -6.75
N HIS A 268 9.06 -14.87 -8.07
CA HIS A 268 8.30 -14.18 -9.12
C HIS A 268 7.22 -15.06 -9.80
N LEU A 269 7.08 -16.33 -9.39
CA LEU A 269 5.99 -17.25 -9.74
C LEU A 269 4.90 -17.26 -8.65
#